data_AF-A0A831SKC1-F1
#
_entry.id   AF-A0A831SKC1-F1
#
_cell.length_a   1.000
_cell.length_b   1.000
_cell.length_c   1.000
_cell.angle_alpha   90.00
_cell.angle_beta   90.00
_cell.angle_gamma   90.00
#
_symmetry.space_group_name_H-M   'P 1'
#
loop_
_entity.id
_entity.type
_entity.pdbx_description
1 polymer ?
#
loop_
_entity_poly.entity_id
_entity_poly.type
_entity_poly.pdbx_seq_one_letter_code
_entity_poly.pdbx_strand_id
1 'polypeptide(L)' 'MENKEKKTCKDCKFFMVAPTNPFKGTCTVNRKKLPDTQAATQFIPGKLISGDHPICDKFEERSGWEDSVKHTL' A
#
# COMPACT_ATOMS: atom_id res chain seq x y z
N MET A 1 -9.09 16.89 -22.94
CA MET A 1 -9.72 16.73 -21.61
C MET A 1 -8.73 15.98 -20.76
N GLU A 2 -8.14 16.65 -19.76
CA GLU A 2 -7.15 16.08 -18.84
C GLU A 2 -7.70 14.80 -18.19
N ASN A 3 -7.04 13.67 -18.45
CA ASN A 3 -7.18 12.48 -17.62
C ASN A 3 -6.61 12.82 -16.25
N LYS A 4 -7.44 13.41 -15.36
CA LYS A 4 -7.21 13.33 -13.92
C LYS A 4 -7.25 11.85 -13.58
N GLU A 5 -6.10 11.19 -13.63
CA GLU A 5 -5.91 9.82 -13.21
C GLU A 5 -6.55 9.69 -11.83
N LYS A 6 -7.69 8.99 -11.77
CA LYS A 6 -8.34 8.69 -10.50
C LYS A 6 -7.36 7.83 -9.72
N LYS A 7 -6.62 8.43 -8.79
CA LYS A 7 -5.74 7.68 -7.88
C LYS A 7 -6.54 6.57 -7.21
N THR A 8 -5.89 5.43 -7.05
CA THR A 8 -6.48 4.20 -6.51
C THR A 8 -5.66 3.69 -5.33
N CYS A 9 -6.13 2.63 -4.68
CA CYS A 9 -5.32 1.95 -3.66
C CYS A 9 -3.95 1.49 -4.21
N LYS A 10 -3.82 1.17 -5.49
CA LYS A 10 -2.53 0.79 -6.11
C LYS A 10 -1.45 1.87 -6.00
N ASP A 11 -1.87 3.14 -5.96
CA ASP A 11 -0.98 4.30 -5.88
C ASP A 11 -0.62 4.66 -4.42
N CYS A 12 -1.19 3.93 -3.44
CA CYS A 12 -0.95 4.15 -2.03
C CYS A 12 0.31 3.40 -1.56
N LYS A 13 1.16 4.06 -0.77
CA LYS A 13 2.38 3.45 -0.18
C LYS A 13 2.08 2.24 0.71
N PHE A 14 0.85 2.14 1.22
CA PHE A 14 0.40 1.06 2.10
C PHE A 14 -0.19 -0.13 1.35
N PHE A 15 -0.35 -0.05 0.03
CA PHE A 15 -0.86 -1.14 -0.76
C PHE A 15 0.26 -2.07 -1.19
N MET A 16 0.13 -3.35 -0.84
CA MET A 16 1.05 -4.39 -1.29
C MET A 16 0.32 -5.29 -2.28
N VAL A 17 0.82 -5.38 -3.50
CA VAL A 17 0.28 -6.27 -4.53
C VAL A 17 0.40 -7.72 -4.07
N ALA A 18 -0.63 -8.53 -4.30
CA ALA A 18 -0.62 -9.94 -3.94
C ALA A 18 0.35 -10.70 -4.88
N PRO A 19 1.18 -11.63 -4.35
CA PRO A 19 2.20 -12.31 -5.14
C PRO A 19 1.60 -13.20 -6.24
N THR A 20 0.37 -13.69 -6.04
CA THR A 20 -0.31 -14.61 -6.96
C THR A 20 -1.29 -13.92 -7.90
N ASN A 21 -1.63 -12.65 -7.67
CA ASN A 21 -2.58 -11.92 -8.50
C ASN A 21 -2.26 -10.41 -8.53
N PRO A 22 -1.82 -9.87 -9.69
CA PRO A 22 -1.39 -8.47 -9.80
C PRO A 22 -2.54 -7.46 -9.69
N PHE A 23 -3.80 -7.91 -9.80
CA PHE A 23 -4.99 -7.06 -9.68
C PHE A 23 -5.51 -6.94 -8.25
N LYS A 24 -5.02 -7.80 -7.34
CA LYS A 24 -5.39 -7.80 -5.94
C LYS A 24 -4.20 -7.42 -5.07
N GLY A 25 -4.49 -6.93 -3.89
CA GLY A 25 -3.46 -6.63 -2.91
C GLY A 25 -4.01 -6.56 -1.50
N THR A 26 -3.12 -6.26 -0.59
CA THR A 26 -3.40 -6.12 0.83
C THR A 26 -3.15 -4.67 1.24
N CYS A 27 -4.15 -4.07 1.90
CA CYS A 27 -3.98 -2.77 2.55
C CYS A 27 -3.27 -2.96 3.90
N THR A 28 -2.11 -2.34 4.07
CA THR A 28 -1.28 -2.50 5.29
C THR A 28 -1.45 -1.35 6.30
N VAL A 29 -2.37 -0.42 6.04
CA VAL A 29 -2.56 0.80 6.85
C VAL A 29 -2.88 0.52 8.32
N ASN A 30 -3.56 -0.59 8.60
CA ASN A 30 -3.97 -0.97 9.96
C ASN A 30 -3.10 -2.09 10.53
N ARG A 31 -1.80 -2.15 10.17
CA ARG A 31 -0.84 -3.08 10.77
C ARG A 31 -0.85 -2.98 12.30
N LYS A 32 -1.00 -4.11 12.98
CA LYS A 32 -0.95 -4.25 14.43
C LYS A 32 0.39 -4.85 14.83
N LYS A 33 1.00 -4.34 15.91
CA LYS A 33 2.18 -4.97 16.50
C LYS A 33 1.76 -6.32 17.09
N LEU A 34 2.49 -7.39 16.76
CA LEU A 34 2.32 -8.69 17.40
C LEU A 34 3.15 -8.76 18.69
N PRO A 35 2.78 -9.65 19.64
CA PRO A 35 3.61 -9.93 20.79
C PRO A 35 5.02 -10.35 20.37
N ASP A 36 6.03 -9.89 21.10
CA ASP A 36 7.45 -10.14 20.79
C ASP A 36 7.85 -11.64 20.93
N THR A 37 6.92 -12.48 21.37
CA THR A 37 7.05 -13.94 21.45
C THR A 37 6.84 -14.64 20.10
N GLN A 38 6.40 -13.92 19.06
CA GLN A 38 6.17 -14.47 17.73
C GLN A 38 7.29 -14.07 16.76
N ALA A 39 7.61 -14.96 15.82
CA ALA A 39 8.61 -14.70 14.77
C ALA A 39 8.23 -13.51 13.86
N ALA A 40 6.94 -13.24 13.71
CA ALA A 40 6.43 -12.08 13.00
C ALA A 40 6.22 -10.90 13.97
N THR A 41 6.77 -9.74 13.64
CA THR A 41 6.67 -8.52 14.46
C THR A 41 5.38 -7.74 14.25
N GLN A 42 4.70 -7.97 13.12
CA GLN A 42 3.51 -7.23 12.73
C GLN A 42 2.48 -8.17 12.09
N PHE A 43 1.22 -7.94 12.45
CA PHE A 43 0.07 -8.57 11.83
C PHE A 43 -0.65 -7.53 10.98
N ILE A 44 -0.92 -7.85 9.73
CA ILE A 44 -1.76 -7.01 8.87
C ILE A 44 -3.15 -7.65 8.87
N PRO A 45 -4.13 -7.08 9.59
CA PRO A 45 -5.52 -7.49 9.47
C PRO A 45 -6.03 -7.04 8.09
N GLY A 46 -5.91 -7.90 7.08
CA GLY A 46 -6.19 -7.54 5.70
C GLY A 46 -7.03 -8.58 4.97
N LYS A 47 -8.20 -8.18 4.48
CA LYS A 47 -8.86 -8.80 3.33
C LYS A 47 -8.09 -8.41 2.07
N LEU A 48 -8.02 -9.33 1.10
CA LEU A 48 -7.62 -9.01 -0.27
C LEU A 48 -8.58 -7.95 -0.85
N ILE A 49 -8.05 -6.79 -1.20
CA ILE A 49 -8.77 -5.70 -1.86
C ILE A 49 -8.33 -5.59 -3.33
N SER A 50 -9.20 -5.03 -4.18
CA SER A 50 -8.85 -4.71 -5.55
C SER A 50 -7.87 -3.54 -5.59
N GLY A 51 -6.91 -3.55 -6.51
CA GLY A 51 -6.01 -2.41 -6.75
C GLY A 51 -6.76 -1.15 -7.18
N ASP A 52 -7.84 -1.32 -7.96
CA ASP A 52 -8.67 -0.24 -8.50
C ASP A 52 -9.66 0.35 -7.47
N HIS A 53 -9.58 -0.08 -6.22
CA HIS A 53 -10.44 0.44 -5.17
C HIS A 53 -10.16 1.94 -4.96
N PRO A 54 -11.20 2.77 -4.75
CA PRO A 54 -11.01 4.19 -4.46
C PRO A 54 -10.15 4.39 -3.21
N ILE A 55 -9.40 5.49 -3.21
CA ILE A 55 -8.59 5.93 -2.07
C ILE A 55 -9.45 6.16 -0.82
N CYS A 56 -8.85 6.00 0.35
CA CYS A 56 -9.47 6.29 1.64
C CYS A 56 -8.79 7.51 2.30
N ASP A 57 -9.31 7.96 3.43
CA ASP A 57 -8.80 9.13 4.16
C ASP A 57 -7.35 8.96 4.66
N LYS A 58 -6.86 7.72 4.72
CA LYS A 58 -5.47 7.39 5.09
C LYS A 58 -4.56 7.18 3.88
N PHE A 59 -4.98 7.63 2.69
CA PHE A 59 -4.17 7.53 1.49
C PHE A 59 -2.91 8.36 1.64
N GLU A 60 -1.77 7.70 1.38
CA GLU A 60 -0.49 8.36 1.25
C GLU A 60 0.13 7.88 -0.05
N GLU A 61 0.41 8.81 -0.95
CA GLU A 61 0.96 8.49 -2.26
C GLU A 61 2.29 7.75 -2.12
N ARG A 62 2.45 6.68 -2.89
CA ARG A 62 3.72 5.98 -2.98
C ARG A 62 4.72 6.90 -3.67
N SER A 63 5.80 7.22 -2.97
CA SER A 63 6.90 8.00 -3.56
C SER A 63 7.39 7.31 -4.81
N GLY A 64 7.52 8.07 -5.90
CA GLY A 64 8.16 7.57 -7.11
C GLY A 64 9.62 7.20 -6.82
N TRP A 65 10.20 6.35 -7.67
CA TRP A 65 11.64 6.05 -7.61
C TRP A 65 12.48 7.35 -7.66
N GLU A 66 12.00 8.37 -8.37
CA GLU A 66 12.61 9.70 -8.48
C GLU A 66 12.76 10.44 -7.14
N ASP A 67 11.77 10.31 -6.24
CA ASP A 67 11.83 10.94 -4.91
C ASP A 67 12.83 10.22 -3.97
N SER A 68 13.02 8.91 -4.17
CA SER A 68 13.94 8.11 -3.35
C SER A 68 15.42 8.42 -3.64
N VAL A 69 15.74 8.80 -4.88
CA VAL A 69 17.12 9.15 -5.28
C VAL A 69 17.54 10.52 -4.73
N LYS A 70 16.62 11.49 -4.64
CA LYS A 70 16.93 12.86 -4.19
C LYS A 70 17.27 12.99 -2.70
N HIS A 71 16.94 12.01 -1.86
CA HIS A 71 17.26 12.00 -0.43
C HIS A 71 18.55 11.24 -0.08
N THR A 72 19.30 10.76 -1.08
CA THR A 72 20.54 9.98 -0.89
C THR A 72 21.80 10.71 -1.36
N LEU A 73 21.71 11.98 -1.77
CA LEU A 73 22.85 12.83 -2.15
C LEU A 73 23.03 14.00 -1.18
#